data_AF-A0ABD3SS63-F1
#
_entry.id   AF-A0ABD3SS63-F1
#
_cell.length_a   1.000
_cell.length_b   1.000
_cell.length_c   1.000
_cell.angle_alpha   90.00
_cell.angle_beta   90.00
_cell.angle_gamma   90.00
#
_symmetry.space_group_name_H-M   'P 1'
#
loop_
_entity.id
_entity.type
_entity.pdbx_description
1 polymer ?
#
loop_
_entity_poly.entity_id
_entity_poly.type
_entity_poly.pdbx_seq_one_letter_code
_entity_poly.pdbx_strand_id
1 'polypeptide(L)'
;MMNPLVVFFLCCLLCGASPSSAVSADEHDTKPSAPQPAKRIRTLMCESESCDSADENTPGCRVYVTPMNACYNAGVLFPGDGSWGDYDVYDEMVMKSIKRTFYPSMDGSCAGRGGRELVDDDTFILPLDVCVGPFGPPRPWGKFTLLLDRDNRQEWDELFSAYG
;
A
#
# COMPACT_ATOMS: atom_id res chain seq x y z
N MET A 1 -50.56 6.91 -36.20
CA MET A 1 -50.40 8.32 -36.60
C MET A 1 -48.96 8.50 -37.04
N MET A 2 -48.75 8.57 -38.36
CA MET A 2 -47.48 8.85 -39.02
C MET A 2 -47.33 10.37 -39.15
N ASN A 3 -46.17 10.94 -38.85
CA ASN A 3 -45.27 11.51 -39.87
C ASN A 3 -44.03 12.23 -39.27
N PRO A 4 -42.98 12.40 -40.10
CA PRO A 4 -41.58 12.65 -39.74
C PRO A 4 -41.22 14.13 -39.84
N LEU A 5 -39.99 14.50 -39.46
CA LEU A 5 -39.22 15.41 -40.32
C LEU A 5 -37.72 15.39 -40.01
N VAL A 6 -36.98 15.22 -41.08
CA VAL A 6 -35.54 15.35 -41.27
C VAL A 6 -35.14 16.82 -41.13
N VAL A 7 -34.04 17.11 -40.44
CA VAL A 7 -33.22 18.31 -40.72
C VAL A 7 -31.75 17.92 -40.74
N PHE A 8 -31.21 17.91 -41.95
CA PHE A 8 -29.80 18.02 -42.29
C PHE A 8 -29.22 19.31 -41.68
N PHE A 9 -28.08 19.21 -40.98
CA PHE A 9 -27.16 20.34 -40.86
C PHE A 9 -25.76 19.91 -41.29
N LEU A 10 -25.48 20.24 -42.55
CA LEU A 10 -24.18 20.20 -43.19
C LEU A 10 -23.66 21.64 -43.17
N CYS A 11 -22.74 21.99 -42.28
CA CYS A 11 -21.86 23.16 -42.50
C CYS A 11 -20.73 23.24 -41.47
N CYS A 12 -19.50 23.14 -41.97
CA CYS A 12 -18.35 24.02 -41.70
C CYS A 12 -17.05 23.23 -41.65
N LEU A 13 -16.53 22.98 -42.86
CA LEU A 13 -15.10 23.04 -43.14
C LEU A 13 -14.56 24.40 -42.67
N LEU A 14 -13.79 24.42 -41.58
CA LEU A 14 -12.80 25.48 -41.35
C LEU A 14 -11.52 24.87 -40.78
N CYS A 15 -10.46 25.03 -41.58
CA CYS A 15 -9.08 24.81 -41.22
C CYS A 15 -8.72 25.59 -39.94
N GLY A 16 -8.12 24.89 -38.98
CA GLY A 16 -7.37 25.49 -37.88
C GLY A 16 -6.09 24.70 -37.69
N ALA A 17 -4.98 25.24 -38.17
CA ALA A 17 -3.65 24.67 -37.96
C ALA A 17 -3.39 24.48 -36.46
N SER A 18 -3.12 23.25 -36.03
CA SER A 18 -2.71 22.96 -34.67
C SER A 18 -1.29 23.48 -34.44
N PRO A 19 -1.05 24.37 -33.46
CA PRO A 19 0.31 24.69 -33.03
C PRO A 19 0.92 23.44 -32.40
N SER A 20 2.02 22.98 -32.98
CA SER A 20 2.90 21.98 -32.36
C SER A 20 3.52 22.62 -31.12
N SER A 21 2.89 22.41 -29.96
CA SER A 21 3.52 22.68 -28.67
C SER A 21 4.62 21.66 -28.45
N ALA A 22 5.86 22.09 -28.66
CA ALA A 22 7.05 21.38 -28.21
C ALA A 22 6.96 21.21 -26.69
N VAL A 23 6.74 19.97 -26.24
CA VAL A 23 6.82 19.60 -24.84
C VAL A 23 8.29 19.59 -24.47
N SER A 24 8.73 20.59 -23.70
CA SER A 24 10.03 20.59 -23.06
C SER A 24 10.10 19.39 -22.12
N ALA A 25 10.96 18.43 -22.45
CA ALA A 25 11.36 17.37 -21.55
C ALA A 25 12.20 18.02 -20.43
N ASP A 26 11.53 18.35 -19.31
CA ASP A 26 12.22 18.62 -18.05
C ASP A 26 12.77 17.27 -17.56
N GLU A 27 14.01 17.00 -17.95
CA GLU A 27 14.82 15.88 -17.50
C GLU A 27 15.20 16.16 -16.05
N HIS A 28 14.28 15.85 -15.13
CA HIS A 28 14.57 15.82 -13.70
C HIS A 28 15.59 14.71 -13.46
N ASP A 29 16.86 15.12 -13.44
CA ASP A 29 18.04 14.34 -13.07
C ASP A 29 17.84 13.77 -11.66
N THR A 30 17.19 12.60 -11.60
CA THR A 30 16.82 11.95 -10.36
C THR A 30 18.05 11.19 -9.88
N LYS A 31 18.92 11.92 -9.19
CA LYS A 31 20.09 11.37 -8.50
C LYS A 31 19.66 10.09 -7.75
N PRO A 32 20.32 8.94 -7.98
CA PRO A 32 20.00 7.70 -7.29
C PRO A 32 20.03 7.95 -5.78
N SER A 33 18.87 7.88 -5.14
CA SER A 33 18.79 7.97 -3.69
C SER A 33 19.51 6.75 -3.11
N ALA A 34 20.33 6.97 -2.09
CA ALA A 34 21.00 5.89 -1.40
C ALA A 34 19.96 4.84 -0.95
N PRO A 35 20.31 3.53 -0.94
CA PRO A 35 19.41 2.47 -0.50
C PRO A 35 18.88 2.81 0.90
N GLN A 36 17.59 3.12 1.01
CA GLN A 36 17.00 3.36 2.32
C GLN A 36 16.89 2.02 3.05
N PRO A 37 17.12 1.99 4.38
CA PRO A 37 16.92 0.77 5.15
C PRO A 37 15.48 0.29 4.96
N ALA A 38 15.33 -1.02 4.75
CA ALA A 38 14.05 -1.64 4.49
C ALA A 38 13.14 -1.46 5.72
N LYS A 39 12.13 -0.61 5.60
CA LYS A 39 11.14 -0.43 6.67
C LYS A 39 10.25 -1.67 6.71
N ARG A 40 9.92 -2.12 7.91
CA ARG A 40 9.08 -3.32 8.13
C ARG A 40 7.93 -2.98 9.05
N ILE A 41 6.82 -3.69 8.91
CA ILE A 41 5.65 -3.55 9.78
C ILE A 41 5.55 -4.81 10.63
N ARG A 42 5.46 -4.64 11.94
CA ARG A 42 5.08 -5.69 12.89
C ARG A 42 3.57 -5.64 13.06
N THR A 43 2.89 -6.73 12.80
CA THR A 43 1.44 -6.87 13.02
C THR A 43 1.19 -7.93 14.08
N LEU A 44 0.57 -7.56 15.20
CA LEU A 44 0.01 -8.52 16.17
C LEU A 44 -1.45 -8.74 15.78
N MET A 45 -1.87 -9.97 15.46
CA MET A 45 -3.28 -10.30 15.23
C MET A 45 -3.79 -11.32 16.24
N CYS A 46 -5.04 -11.20 16.69
CA CYS A 46 -5.62 -12.03 17.75
C CYS A 46 -6.97 -12.62 17.36
N GLU A 47 -7.27 -13.82 17.88
CA GLU A 47 -8.56 -14.52 17.72
C GLU A 47 -9.67 -13.90 18.57
N SER A 48 -9.30 -13.21 19.65
CA SER A 48 -10.22 -12.47 20.54
C SER A 48 -10.81 -11.23 19.87
N GLU A 49 -11.91 -10.72 20.41
CA GLU A 49 -12.61 -9.51 19.91
C GLU A 49 -11.83 -8.19 20.13
N SER A 50 -10.65 -8.23 20.76
CA SER A 50 -9.73 -7.09 20.91
C SER A 50 -8.30 -7.58 21.13
N CYS A 51 -7.35 -6.67 20.87
CA CYS A 51 -5.90 -6.81 21.01
C CYS A 51 -5.26 -5.60 21.73
N ASP A 52 -6.07 -4.80 22.45
CA ASP A 52 -5.59 -3.58 23.11
C ASP A 52 -4.56 -3.86 24.20
N SER A 53 -4.81 -4.86 25.03
CA SER A 53 -3.90 -5.34 26.09
C SER A 53 -3.07 -6.56 25.68
N ALA A 54 -3.25 -7.05 24.45
CA ALA A 54 -2.55 -8.23 23.98
C ALA A 54 -1.09 -7.92 23.62
N ASP A 55 -0.25 -8.93 23.83
CA ASP A 55 1.15 -8.98 23.44
C ASP A 55 1.47 -10.27 22.67
N GLU A 56 2.75 -10.51 22.38
CA GLU A 56 3.20 -11.69 21.64
C GLU A 56 3.08 -13.01 22.41
N ASN A 57 2.87 -12.96 23.73
CA ASN A 57 2.71 -14.13 24.58
C ASN A 57 1.23 -14.41 24.88
N THR A 58 0.34 -13.53 24.44
CA THR A 58 -1.11 -13.67 24.65
C THR A 58 -1.63 -14.86 23.82
N PRO A 59 -2.27 -15.87 24.44
CA PRO A 59 -2.81 -17.02 23.71
C PRO A 59 -3.81 -16.62 22.63
N GLY A 60 -3.74 -17.26 21.46
CA GLY A 60 -4.58 -16.92 20.30
C GLY A 60 -4.12 -15.69 19.53
N CYS A 61 -3.03 -15.04 19.94
CA CYS A 61 -2.38 -13.98 19.18
C CYS A 61 -1.15 -14.48 18.44
N ARG A 62 -0.87 -13.88 17.28
CA ARG A 62 0.30 -14.17 16.46
C ARG A 62 0.90 -12.88 15.92
N VAL A 63 2.23 -12.85 15.87
CA VAL A 63 3.01 -11.73 15.33
C VAL A 63 3.48 -12.04 13.93
N TYR A 64 3.34 -11.07 13.04
CA TYR A 64 3.79 -11.09 11.66
C TYR A 64 4.74 -9.93 11.41
N VAL A 65 5.70 -10.12 10.50
CA VAL A 65 6.57 -9.06 10.03
C VAL A 65 6.50 -9.01 8.51
N THR A 66 6.01 -7.89 7.97
CA THR A 66 5.84 -7.68 6.53
C THR A 66 6.75 -6.56 6.03
N PRO A 67 7.19 -6.60 4.76
CA PRO A 67 7.95 -5.50 4.19
C PRO A 67 7.03 -4.30 3.93
N MET A 68 7.59 -3.09 4.04
CA MET A 68 6.90 -1.84 3.73
C MET A 68 7.49 -1.20 2.48
N ASN A 69 6.66 -0.52 1.70
CA ASN A 69 6.99 0.01 0.37
C ASN A 69 7.51 -1.07 -0.60
N ALA A 70 7.03 -2.30 -0.44
CA ALA A 70 7.32 -3.42 -1.32
C ALA A 70 6.10 -4.32 -1.39
N CYS A 71 5.88 -4.91 -2.57
CA CYS A 71 4.84 -5.90 -2.76
C CYS A 71 5.24 -7.24 -2.14
N TYR A 72 4.28 -7.91 -1.53
CA TYR A 72 4.50 -9.23 -0.94
C TYR A 72 3.23 -10.06 -0.98
N ASN A 73 3.40 -11.37 -0.97
CA ASN A 73 2.30 -12.31 -0.78
C ASN A 73 2.36 -12.88 0.65
N ALA A 74 1.30 -12.69 1.43
CA ALA A 74 1.30 -13.10 2.83
C ALA A 74 1.28 -14.64 2.99
N GLY A 75 0.64 -15.36 2.08
CA GLY A 75 0.65 -16.83 2.04
C GLY A 75 2.05 -17.41 1.80
N VAL A 76 2.89 -16.72 1.04
CA VAL A 76 4.31 -17.08 0.85
C VAL A 76 5.14 -16.76 2.11
N LEU A 77 4.92 -15.61 2.75
CA LEU A 77 5.65 -15.23 3.97
C LEU A 77 5.27 -16.09 5.19
N PHE A 78 4.00 -16.50 5.29
CA PHE A 78 3.43 -17.19 6.44
C PHE A 78 2.70 -18.48 6.02
N PRO A 79 3.43 -19.47 5.48
CA PRO A 79 2.82 -20.66 4.90
C PRO A 79 1.99 -21.44 5.92
N GLY A 80 0.78 -21.82 5.52
CA GLY A 80 -0.16 -22.59 6.34
C GLY A 80 -0.96 -21.78 7.37
N ASP A 81 -0.84 -20.44 7.38
CA ASP A 81 -1.63 -19.58 8.24
C ASP A 81 -2.90 -19.07 7.56
N GLY A 82 -4.07 -19.51 8.04
CA GLY A 82 -5.36 -19.11 7.49
C GLY A 82 -5.81 -17.66 7.79
N SER A 83 -5.00 -16.84 8.46
CA SER A 83 -5.30 -15.41 8.69
C SER A 83 -5.03 -14.52 7.50
N TRP A 84 -4.33 -15.07 6.52
CA TRP A 84 -3.94 -14.37 5.31
C TRP A 84 -4.60 -15.03 4.12
N GLY A 85 -5.09 -14.23 3.19
CA GLY A 85 -5.54 -14.70 1.88
C GLY A 85 -4.36 -14.91 0.93
N ASP A 86 -4.65 -15.45 -0.25
CA ASP A 86 -3.66 -15.71 -1.29
C ASP A 86 -3.26 -14.46 -2.10
N TYR A 87 -3.81 -13.30 -1.74
CA TYR A 87 -3.61 -12.02 -2.43
C TYR A 87 -2.27 -11.37 -2.13
N ASP A 88 -1.76 -10.63 -3.09
CA ASP A 88 -0.65 -9.72 -2.89
C ASP A 88 -1.08 -8.49 -2.11
N VAL A 89 -0.16 -7.98 -1.29
CA VAL A 89 -0.37 -6.85 -0.41
C VAL A 89 0.76 -5.85 -0.62
N TYR A 90 0.40 -4.57 -0.61
CA TYR A 90 1.34 -3.45 -0.57
C TYR A 90 1.00 -2.56 0.61
N ASP A 91 1.98 -2.35 1.49
CA ASP A 91 1.86 -1.43 2.61
C ASP A 91 2.73 -0.20 2.38
N GLU A 92 2.15 0.99 2.47
CA GLU A 92 2.88 2.26 2.45
C GLU A 92 2.53 3.12 3.67
N MET A 93 3.43 4.04 4.04
CA MET A 93 3.13 5.01 5.08
C MET A 93 2.41 6.22 4.50
N VAL A 94 1.24 6.54 5.08
CA VAL A 94 0.52 7.78 4.80
C VAL A 94 0.31 8.51 6.12
N MET A 95 1.04 9.62 6.29
CA MET A 95 1.11 10.37 7.54
C MET A 95 1.60 9.51 8.72
N LYS A 96 0.72 9.17 9.67
CA LYS A 96 1.00 8.34 10.86
C LYS A 96 0.24 7.01 10.83
N SER A 97 -0.23 6.61 9.65
CA SER A 97 -0.99 5.40 9.43
C SER A 97 -0.36 4.60 8.29
N ILE A 98 -0.63 3.30 8.28
CA ILE A 98 -0.31 2.42 7.16
C ILE A 98 -1.49 2.46 6.20
N LYS A 99 -1.22 2.71 4.92
CA LYS A 99 -2.17 2.42 3.85
C LYS A 99 -1.85 1.04 3.30
N ARG A 100 -2.72 0.08 3.59
CA ARG A 100 -2.63 -1.29 3.10
C ARG A 100 -3.52 -1.44 1.88
N THR A 101 -2.97 -2.03 0.83
CA THR A 101 -3.67 -2.23 -0.44
C THR A 101 -3.56 -3.68 -0.85
N PHE A 102 -4.71 -4.30 -1.16
CA PHE A 102 -4.76 -5.67 -1.67
C PHE A 102 -4.83 -5.70 -3.19
N TYR A 103 -4.18 -6.69 -3.78
CA TYR A 103 -4.08 -6.91 -5.21
C TYR A 103 -4.48 -8.34 -5.57
N PRO A 104 -5.15 -8.54 -6.71
CA PRO A 104 -5.62 -9.86 -7.13
C PRO A 104 -4.49 -10.79 -7.59
N SER A 105 -3.29 -10.26 -7.87
CA SER A 105 -2.10 -11.09 -8.12
C SER A 105 -1.72 -11.89 -6.87
N MET A 106 -0.96 -12.97 -7.07
CA MET A 106 -0.56 -13.92 -6.02
C MET A 106 0.95 -14.24 -6.06
N ASP A 107 1.71 -13.48 -6.83
CA ASP A 107 3.12 -13.73 -7.16
C ASP A 107 4.06 -12.67 -6.55
N GLY A 108 3.53 -11.78 -5.70
CA GLY A 108 4.26 -10.66 -5.12
C GLY A 108 4.45 -9.48 -6.07
N SER A 109 3.78 -9.44 -7.23
CA SER A 109 3.93 -8.36 -8.22
C SER A 109 3.03 -7.15 -7.96
N CYS A 110 1.95 -7.32 -7.19
CA CYS A 110 0.83 -6.36 -7.12
C CYS A 110 0.26 -5.99 -8.51
N ALA A 111 0.24 -6.94 -9.44
CA ALA A 111 -0.37 -6.74 -10.75
C ALA A 111 -1.91 -6.82 -10.69
N GLY A 112 -2.56 -6.52 -11.82
CA GLY A 112 -4.00 -6.75 -12.00
C GLY A 112 -4.91 -5.54 -11.71
N ARG A 113 -4.38 -4.42 -11.22
CA ARG A 113 -5.09 -3.11 -11.24
C ARG A 113 -4.96 -2.43 -12.61
N GLY A 114 -5.39 -3.11 -13.67
CA GLY A 114 -5.26 -2.62 -15.03
C GLY A 114 -6.24 -1.47 -15.33
N GLY A 115 -5.76 -0.22 -15.31
CA GLY A 115 -6.31 0.95 -16.02
C GLY A 115 -7.76 1.39 -15.72
N ARG A 116 -8.51 0.66 -14.90
CA ARG A 116 -9.82 1.05 -14.39
C ARG A 116 -9.59 1.76 -13.07
N GLU A 117 -10.17 2.95 -12.98
CA GLU A 117 -10.24 3.82 -11.82
C GLU A 117 -10.30 2.99 -10.54
N LEU A 118 -9.35 3.24 -9.63
CA LEU A 118 -9.19 2.53 -8.37
C LEU A 118 -10.55 2.48 -7.68
N VAL A 119 -11.17 1.30 -7.67
CA VAL A 119 -12.25 1.07 -6.74
C VAL A 119 -11.57 1.01 -5.38
N ASP A 120 -11.79 2.04 -4.56
CA ASP A 120 -11.12 2.23 -3.26
C ASP A 120 -11.41 1.09 -2.25
N ASP A 121 -12.29 0.15 -2.61
CA ASP A 121 -12.78 -0.94 -1.77
C ASP A 121 -11.68 -1.90 -1.27
N ASP A 122 -10.54 -1.98 -1.95
CA ASP A 122 -9.42 -2.87 -1.58
C ASP A 122 -8.27 -2.13 -0.86
N THR A 123 -8.53 -0.92 -0.34
CA THR A 123 -7.53 -0.10 0.35
C THR A 123 -8.00 0.29 1.75
N PHE A 124 -7.12 0.13 2.74
CA PHE A 124 -7.42 0.38 4.14
C PHE A 124 -6.38 1.30 4.77
N ILE A 125 -6.84 2.27 5.57
CA ILE A 125 -5.97 3.12 6.40
C ILE A 125 -5.97 2.55 7.82
N LEU A 126 -4.82 2.03 8.24
CA LEU A 126 -4.60 1.32 9.48
C LEU A 126 -3.79 2.22 10.44
N PRO A 127 -4.36 2.67 11.56
CA PRO A 127 -3.61 3.45 12.53
C PRO A 127 -2.49 2.62 13.17
N LEU A 128 -1.34 3.25 13.41
CA LEU A 128 -0.27 2.64 14.18
C LEU A 128 -0.63 2.56 15.67
N ASP A 129 -0.20 1.47 16.30
CA ASP A 129 -0.29 1.20 17.75
C ASP A 129 -1.71 1.22 18.34
N VAL A 130 -2.73 1.14 17.50
CA VAL A 130 -4.15 1.00 17.87
C VAL A 130 -4.67 -0.37 17.43
N CYS A 131 -5.45 -1.04 18.28
CA CYS A 131 -6.11 -2.27 17.86
C CYS A 131 -7.32 -1.95 16.97
N VAL A 132 -7.38 -2.55 15.79
CA VAL A 132 -8.46 -2.36 14.81
C VAL A 132 -8.89 -3.68 14.20
N GLY A 133 -10.12 -3.76 13.69
CA GLY A 133 -10.71 -4.97 13.10
C GLY A 133 -12.23 -4.80 12.88
N PRO A 134 -12.92 -5.83 12.35
CA PRO A 134 -12.42 -7.16 12.00
C PRO A 134 -11.80 -7.26 10.58
N PHE A 135 -10.76 -8.08 10.41
CA PHE A 135 -10.07 -8.39 9.14
C PHE A 135 -10.36 -9.80 8.58
N GLY A 136 -11.36 -10.48 9.14
CA GLY A 136 -11.72 -11.86 8.79
C GLY A 136 -11.15 -12.92 9.73
N PRO A 137 -11.59 -14.18 9.60
CA PRO A 137 -11.14 -15.29 10.45
C PRO A 137 -9.73 -15.78 10.08
N PRO A 138 -9.03 -16.49 10.97
CA PRO A 138 -9.35 -16.75 12.38
C PRO A 138 -9.00 -15.58 13.32
N ARG A 139 -8.21 -14.61 12.87
CA ARG A 139 -7.72 -13.50 13.71
C ARG A 139 -8.22 -12.13 13.22
N PRO A 140 -9.45 -11.74 13.59
CA PRO A 140 -10.05 -10.53 13.03
C PRO A 140 -9.40 -9.23 13.52
N TRP A 141 -8.70 -9.22 14.66
CA TRP A 141 -8.23 -7.97 15.27
C TRP A 141 -6.72 -7.85 15.20
N GLY A 142 -6.23 -6.67 14.82
CA GLY A 142 -4.81 -6.41 14.59
C GLY A 142 -4.31 -5.09 15.17
N LYS A 143 -3.06 -5.07 15.65
CA LYS A 143 -2.30 -3.88 16.04
C LYS A 143 -1.01 -3.80 15.24
N PHE A 144 -0.70 -2.62 14.71
CA PHE A 144 0.38 -2.41 13.75
C PHE A 144 1.45 -1.49 14.33
N THR A 145 2.71 -1.94 14.29
CA THR A 145 3.85 -1.17 14.81
C THR A 145 4.93 -1.10 13.75
N LEU A 146 5.49 0.09 13.54
CA LEU A 146 6.60 0.28 12.59
C LEU A 146 7.91 -0.24 13.20
N LEU A 147 8.57 -1.16 12.49
CA LEU A 147 9.93 -1.58 12.82
C LEU A 147 10.92 -0.74 12.01
N LEU A 148 11.72 0.04 12.73
CA LEU A 148 12.87 0.73 12.18
C LEU A 148 14.09 -0.17 12.41
N ASP A 149 14.75 -0.59 11.33
CA ASP A 149 15.98 -1.38 11.43
C ASP A 149 17.01 -0.59 12.26
N ARG A 150 17.37 -1.16 13.42
CA ARG A 150 18.23 -0.51 14.43
C ARG A 150 19.69 -0.37 13.96
N ASP A 151 20.07 -1.01 12.86
CA ASP A 151 21.43 -0.91 12.32
C ASP A 151 21.79 0.51 11.85
N ASN A 152 20.80 1.40 11.66
CA ASN A 152 21.08 2.80 11.38
C ASN A 152 21.24 3.66 12.66
N ARG A 153 20.86 3.17 13.85
CA ARG A 153 20.93 3.99 15.08
C ARG A 153 22.35 4.09 15.64
N GLN A 154 23.16 3.03 15.49
CA GLN A 154 24.58 3.09 15.87
C GLN A 154 25.36 4.10 15.02
N GLU A 155 25.07 4.20 13.71
CA GLU A 155 25.75 5.17 12.84
C GLU A 155 25.39 6.63 13.22
N TRP A 156 24.13 6.90 13.56
CA TRP A 156 23.73 8.21 14.06
C TRP A 156 24.30 8.52 15.46
N ASP A 157 24.29 7.56 16.38
CA ASP A 157 24.85 7.75 17.73
C ASP A 157 26.38 7.97 17.69
N GLU A 158 27.11 7.33 16.76
CA GLU A 158 28.54 7.59 16.52
C GLU A 158 28.80 8.94 15.85
N LEU A 159 28.00 9.33 14.85
CA LEU A 159 28.08 10.65 14.21
C LEU A 159 27.82 11.77 15.21
N PHE A 160 26.80 11.67 16.05
CA PHE A 160 26.54 12.67 17.10
C PHE A 160 27.60 12.66 18.21
N SER A 161 28.30 11.55 18.43
CA SER A 161 29.42 11.47 19.37
C SER A 161 30.75 11.99 18.81
N ALA A 162 30.93 12.04 17.48
CA ALA A 162 32.16 12.53 16.84
C ALA A 162 32.19 14.06 16.65
N TYR A 163 31.03 14.72 16.71
CA TYR A 163 30.87 16.17 16.53
C TYR A 163 30.46 16.92 17.81
N GLY A 164 30.40 16.22 18.96
CA GLY A 164 30.17 16.79 20.29
C GLY A 164 31.37 16.58 21.21
#